data_AF-A0A143YI58-F1
#
_entry.id   AF-A0A143YI58-F1
#
_cell.length_a   1.000
_cell.length_b   1.000
_cell.length_c   1.000
_cell.angle_alpha   90.00
_cell.angle_beta   90.00
_cell.angle_gamma   90.00
#
_symmetry.space_group_name_H-M   'P 1'
#
loop_
_entity.id
_entity.type
_entity.pdbx_description
1 polymer ?
#
loop_
_entity_poly.entity_id
_entity_poly.type
_entity_poly.pdbx_seq_one_letter_code
_entity_poly.pdbx_strand_id
1 'polypeptide(L)'
;MAFKNLKLEELPKFGQRLMGLARENDIETPIEIAQTLYERCYELVKPGERKNKYGKVVKSEENDIKSIIKFVQAHLNEENAFNVHSKYVYAYSQLFECSIDYLYGITEVKSQELDVRQVCEKTGLSENAVTHLIENYDDDPETFSATEWWSQVLEGGAFYGIPLVWGTYTERVLERQDLQKRIDAINKALGEVELDSDTILLQEMRPDTLERLKREKEDSCYGAFGKMMQYIQHYLEDRATDWVEQQHKDYDEMYYRGEINKLKIIKASLKV
;
A
#
# COMPACT_ATOMS: atom_id res chain seq x y z
N MET A 1 29.96 1.68 1.60
CA MET A 1 28.86 1.81 2.57
C MET A 1 27.71 1.00 2.01
N ALA A 2 27.21 0.01 2.76
CA ALA A 2 26.10 -0.82 2.33
C ALA A 2 24.78 -0.17 2.76
N PHE A 3 23.77 -0.18 1.89
CA PHE A 3 22.47 0.42 2.14
C PHE A 3 21.75 -0.25 3.31
N LYS A 4 21.95 -1.55 3.57
CA LYS A 4 21.31 -2.27 4.68
C LYS A 4 21.60 -1.69 6.07
N ASN A 5 22.73 -0.99 6.23
CA ASN A 5 23.15 -0.44 7.52
C ASN A 5 22.80 1.04 7.69
N LEU A 6 22.24 1.68 6.65
CA LEU A 6 21.86 3.09 6.66
C LEU A 6 20.34 3.19 6.79
N LYS A 7 19.85 4.08 7.65
CA LYS A 7 18.41 4.36 7.70
C LYS A 7 18.03 5.28 6.54
N LEU A 8 16.82 5.12 5.98
CA LEU A 8 16.38 6.00 4.88
C LEU A 8 16.36 7.46 5.34
N GLU A 9 15.89 7.68 6.57
CA GLU A 9 15.72 9.00 7.18
C GLU A 9 17.04 9.76 7.36
N GLU A 10 18.20 9.08 7.24
CA GLU A 10 19.53 9.71 7.29
C GLU A 10 19.95 10.36 5.96
N LEU A 11 19.25 10.06 4.86
CA LEU A 11 19.50 10.64 3.55
C LEU A 11 18.53 11.79 3.24
N PRO A 12 18.92 12.75 2.38
CA PRO A 12 17.97 13.67 1.74
C PRO A 12 16.90 12.94 0.93
N LYS A 13 15.80 13.64 0.59
CA LYS A 13 14.64 13.05 -0.11
C LYS A 13 15.00 12.34 -1.42
N PHE A 14 15.89 12.91 -2.24
CA PHE A 14 16.34 12.26 -3.47
C PHE A 14 17.09 10.95 -3.16
N GLY A 15 18.02 11.02 -2.20
CA GLY A 15 18.76 9.86 -1.72
C GLY A 15 17.88 8.76 -1.13
N GLN A 16 16.84 9.14 -0.37
CA GLN A 16 15.83 8.22 0.15
C GLN A 16 15.14 7.44 -0.97
N ARG A 17 14.66 8.14 -2.00
CA ARG A 17 13.98 7.51 -3.13
C ARG A 17 14.91 6.61 -3.92
N LEU A 18 16.12 7.09 -4.22
CA LEU A 18 17.11 6.31 -4.95
C LEU A 18 17.55 5.05 -4.18
N MET A 19 17.76 5.17 -2.86
CA MET A 19 18.08 4.01 -2.01
C MET A 19 16.89 3.06 -1.85
N GLY A 20 15.65 3.59 -1.77
CA GLY A 20 14.43 2.79 -1.75
C GLY A 20 14.29 1.92 -3.00
N LEU A 21 14.43 2.52 -4.18
CA LEU A 21 14.41 1.82 -5.47
C LEU A 21 15.53 0.77 -5.58
N ALA A 22 16.74 1.10 -5.11
CA ALA A 22 17.85 0.17 -5.09
C ALA A 22 17.53 -1.08 -4.24
N ARG A 23 16.98 -0.90 -3.04
CA ARG A 23 16.59 -2.01 -2.16
C ARG A 23 15.51 -2.90 -2.75
N GLU A 24 14.53 -2.30 -3.43
CA GLU A 24 13.45 -3.04 -4.11
C GLU A 24 13.95 -3.89 -5.27
N ASN A 25 15.12 -3.54 -5.84
CA ASN A 25 15.76 -4.26 -6.94
C ASN A 25 16.97 -5.08 -6.48
N ASP A 26 17.04 -5.44 -5.20
CA ASP A 26 18.14 -6.21 -4.58
C ASP A 26 19.55 -5.61 -4.79
N ILE A 27 19.64 -4.29 -4.96
CA ILE A 27 20.89 -3.54 -5.02
C ILE A 27 21.25 -3.04 -3.63
N GLU A 28 22.37 -3.51 -3.09
CA GLU A 28 22.79 -3.31 -1.70
C GLU A 28 23.80 -2.19 -1.53
N THR A 29 24.45 -1.73 -2.61
CA THR A 29 25.51 -0.73 -2.50
C THR A 29 25.47 0.35 -3.61
N PRO A 30 26.00 1.57 -3.34
CA PRO A 30 26.22 2.57 -4.40
C PRO A 30 27.16 2.09 -5.51
N ILE A 31 28.02 1.11 -5.20
CA ILE A 31 28.96 0.51 -6.15
C ILE A 31 28.17 -0.31 -7.18
N GLU A 32 27.25 -1.14 -6.70
CA GLU A 32 26.38 -1.93 -7.58
C GLU A 32 25.51 -1.03 -8.45
N ILE A 33 24.91 0.04 -7.90
CA ILE A 33 24.19 1.04 -8.73
C ILE A 33 25.10 1.55 -9.86
N ALA A 34 26.34 1.92 -9.54
CA ALA A 34 27.27 2.46 -10.54
C ALA A 34 27.70 1.42 -11.58
N GLN A 35 27.89 0.16 -11.19
CA GLN A 35 28.18 -0.95 -12.11
C GLN A 35 27.00 -1.19 -13.04
N THR A 36 25.79 -1.28 -12.52
CA THR A 36 24.60 -1.53 -13.34
C THR A 36 24.29 -0.34 -14.26
N LEU A 37 24.52 0.90 -13.83
CA LEU A 37 24.44 2.08 -14.70
C LEU A 37 25.48 2.06 -15.81
N TYR A 38 26.70 1.61 -15.52
CA TYR A 38 27.74 1.45 -16.53
C TYR A 38 27.34 0.40 -17.57
N GLU A 39 26.77 -0.73 -17.13
CA GLU A 39 26.38 -1.83 -18.02
C GLU A 39 25.14 -1.49 -18.87
N ARG A 40 24.10 -0.91 -18.26
CA ARG A 40 22.78 -0.72 -18.90
C ARG A 40 22.55 0.69 -19.45
N CYS A 41 23.26 1.69 -18.94
CA CYS A 41 22.98 3.10 -19.20
C CYS A 41 24.23 3.94 -19.54
N TYR A 42 25.33 3.31 -20.00
CA TYR A 42 26.63 3.96 -20.21
C TYR A 42 26.55 5.29 -20.95
N GLU A 43 25.81 5.36 -22.06
CA GLU A 43 25.73 6.56 -22.91
C GLU A 43 25.13 7.78 -22.18
N LEU A 44 24.31 7.55 -21.15
CA LEU A 44 23.72 8.61 -20.32
C LEU A 44 24.69 9.07 -19.22
N VAL A 45 25.46 8.14 -18.65
CA VAL A 45 26.33 8.40 -17.48
C VAL A 45 27.82 8.46 -17.83
N LYS A 46 28.13 8.49 -19.13
CA LYS A 46 29.50 8.44 -19.64
C LYS A 46 30.38 9.54 -19.03
N PRO A 47 31.46 9.18 -18.32
CA PRO A 47 32.39 10.15 -17.77
C PRO A 47 33.12 10.94 -18.87
N GLY A 48 33.56 12.16 -18.54
CA GLY A 48 34.34 12.99 -19.46
C GLY A 48 35.64 12.32 -19.89
N GLU A 49 36.03 12.54 -21.15
CA GLU A 49 37.23 11.93 -21.72
C GLU A 49 38.50 12.37 -20.97
N ARG A 50 39.26 11.40 -20.46
CA ARG A 50 40.57 11.66 -19.85
C ARG A 50 41.68 11.48 -20.88
N LYS A 51 42.55 12.49 -20.96
CA LYS A 51 43.79 12.43 -21.73
C LYS A 51 44.96 12.17 -20.80
N ASN A 52 45.86 11.28 -21.18
CA ASN A 52 47.13 11.09 -20.46
C ASN A 52 48.09 12.26 -20.71
N LYS A 53 49.27 12.22 -20.07
CA LYS A 53 50.36 13.20 -20.27
C LYS A 53 50.85 13.36 -21.72
N TYR A 54 50.43 12.46 -22.63
CA TYR A 54 50.74 12.48 -24.06
C TYR A 54 49.53 12.83 -24.93
N GLY A 55 48.43 13.32 -24.35
CA GLY A 55 47.23 13.72 -25.07
C GLY A 55 46.35 12.58 -25.60
N LYS A 56 46.71 11.30 -25.35
CA LYS A 56 45.90 10.14 -25.78
C LYS A 56 44.75 9.92 -24.81
N VAL A 57 43.55 9.69 -25.37
CA VAL A 57 42.38 9.29 -24.59
C VAL A 57 42.62 7.91 -23.99
N VAL A 58 42.53 7.80 -22.68
CA VAL A 58 42.63 6.52 -21.96
C VAL A 58 41.23 6.14 -21.50
N LYS A 59 40.64 5.15 -22.17
CA LYS A 59 39.38 4.53 -21.73
C LYS A 59 39.71 3.32 -20.86
N SER A 60 39.14 3.28 -19.67
CA SER A 60 39.32 2.18 -18.73
C SER A 60 38.03 2.04 -17.94
N GLU A 61 37.39 0.90 -18.09
CA GLU A 61 36.14 0.54 -17.41
C GLU A 61 36.21 0.81 -15.90
N GLU A 62 37.29 0.36 -15.24
CA GLU A 62 37.49 0.57 -13.81
C GLU A 62 37.51 2.06 -13.44
N ASN A 63 38.10 2.92 -14.28
CA ASN A 63 38.13 4.36 -14.05
C ASN A 63 36.78 5.03 -14.32
N ASP A 64 36.02 4.52 -15.28
CA ASP A 64 34.69 5.00 -15.60
C ASP A 64 33.71 4.66 -14.47
N ILE A 65 33.67 3.40 -14.04
CA ILE A 65 32.90 2.95 -12.88
C ILE A 65 33.28 3.75 -11.63
N LYS A 66 34.57 3.93 -11.34
CA LYS A 66 35.03 4.78 -10.21
C LYS A 66 34.51 6.22 -10.30
N SER A 67 34.36 6.76 -11.51
CA SER A 67 33.82 8.11 -11.70
C SER A 67 32.31 8.12 -11.49
N ILE A 68 31.58 7.12 -12.00
CA ILE A 68 30.14 6.96 -11.80
C ILE A 68 29.82 6.77 -10.31
N ILE A 69 30.60 5.98 -9.57
CA ILE A 69 30.46 5.79 -8.11
C ILE A 69 30.47 7.14 -7.39
N LYS A 70 31.38 8.05 -7.75
CA LYS A 70 31.46 9.37 -7.11
C LYS A 70 30.20 10.19 -7.36
N PHE A 71 29.66 10.15 -8.56
CA PHE A 71 28.39 10.80 -8.88
C PHE A 71 27.22 10.18 -8.11
N VAL A 72 27.09 8.85 -8.09
CA VAL A 72 26.02 8.17 -7.33
C VAL A 72 26.09 8.53 -5.85
N GLN A 73 27.28 8.51 -5.25
CA GLN A 73 27.47 8.89 -3.85
C GLN A 73 27.14 10.37 -3.60
N ALA A 74 27.51 11.27 -4.52
CA ALA A 74 27.13 12.68 -4.41
C ALA A 74 25.61 12.86 -4.50
N HIS A 75 24.95 12.22 -5.46
CA HIS A 75 23.51 12.33 -5.65
C HIS A 75 22.71 11.75 -4.47
N LEU A 76 23.18 10.66 -3.85
CA LEU A 76 22.55 10.13 -2.62
C LEU A 76 22.55 11.13 -1.46
N ASN A 77 23.52 12.05 -1.43
CA ASN A 77 23.65 13.07 -0.38
C ASN A 77 23.22 14.46 -0.87
N GLU A 78 22.61 14.57 -2.05
CA GLU A 78 22.17 15.85 -2.60
C GLU A 78 20.86 16.28 -1.93
N GLU A 79 20.86 17.49 -1.35
CA GLU A 79 19.68 18.03 -0.65
C GLU A 79 18.58 18.44 -1.63
N ASN A 80 18.96 18.97 -2.78
CA ASN A 80 18.02 19.43 -3.79
C ASN A 80 18.08 18.54 -5.04
N ALA A 81 17.02 17.76 -5.27
CA ALA A 81 16.90 16.86 -6.40
C ALA A 81 17.19 17.52 -7.77
N PHE A 82 16.88 18.81 -7.93
CA PHE A 82 17.12 19.56 -9.17
C PHE A 82 18.60 19.86 -9.46
N ASN A 83 19.50 19.67 -8.48
CA ASN A 83 20.94 19.77 -8.68
C ASN A 83 21.55 18.49 -9.28
N VAL A 84 20.83 17.37 -9.19
CA VAL A 84 21.27 16.10 -9.79
C VAL A 84 21.25 16.25 -11.31
N HIS A 85 22.34 15.85 -11.96
CA HIS A 85 22.46 16.02 -13.40
C HIS A 85 21.34 15.25 -14.12
N SER A 86 20.58 15.92 -15.00
CA SER A 86 19.38 15.37 -15.62
C SER A 86 19.61 14.05 -16.38
N LYS A 87 20.79 13.85 -16.98
CA LYS A 87 21.14 12.56 -17.59
C LYS A 87 21.23 11.41 -16.58
N TYR A 88 21.71 11.69 -15.36
CA TYR A 88 21.73 10.70 -14.29
C TYR A 88 20.32 10.43 -13.77
N VAL A 89 19.49 11.47 -13.60
CA VAL A 89 18.09 11.28 -13.22
C VAL A 89 17.37 10.39 -14.23
N TYR A 90 17.54 10.65 -15.53
CA TYR A 90 17.00 9.80 -16.58
C TYR A 90 17.57 8.38 -16.55
N ALA A 91 18.88 8.22 -16.33
CA ALA A 91 19.49 6.90 -16.22
C ALA A 91 18.97 6.10 -15.01
N TYR A 92 18.75 6.73 -13.86
CA TYR A 92 18.09 6.08 -12.72
C TYR A 92 16.65 5.69 -13.04
N SER A 93 15.92 6.56 -13.75
CA SER A 93 14.54 6.29 -14.16
C SER A 93 14.48 5.04 -15.04
N GLN A 94 15.38 4.91 -16.02
CA GLN A 94 15.50 3.72 -16.88
C GLN A 94 15.96 2.48 -16.12
N LEU A 95 16.92 2.63 -15.19
CA LEU A 95 17.46 1.51 -14.43
C LEU A 95 16.40 0.86 -13.53
N PHE A 96 15.60 1.68 -12.84
CA PHE A 96 14.61 1.25 -11.85
C PHE A 96 13.17 1.27 -12.37
N GLU A 97 12.99 1.48 -13.68
CA GLU A 97 11.67 1.52 -14.34
C GLU A 97 10.66 2.45 -13.64
N CYS A 98 11.17 3.60 -13.13
CA CYS A 98 10.38 4.59 -12.41
C CYS A 98 10.33 5.93 -13.14
N SER A 99 9.35 6.78 -12.80
CA SER A 99 9.18 8.10 -13.38
C SER A 99 10.24 9.07 -12.87
N ILE A 100 10.60 10.02 -13.74
CA ILE A 100 11.49 11.12 -13.38
C ILE A 100 10.85 12.01 -12.31
N ASP A 101 9.53 12.22 -12.40
CA ASP A 101 8.77 13.01 -11.43
C ASP A 101 8.82 12.40 -10.02
N TYR A 102 8.80 11.07 -9.93
CA TYR A 102 9.03 10.36 -8.67
C TYR A 102 10.44 10.67 -8.13
N LEU A 103 11.48 10.56 -8.96
CA LEU A 103 12.85 10.84 -8.49
C LEU A 103 13.03 12.28 -8.01
N TYR A 104 12.41 13.25 -8.69
CA TYR A 104 12.41 14.65 -8.24
C TYR A 104 11.52 14.92 -7.02
N GLY A 105 10.67 13.96 -6.62
CA GLY A 105 9.72 14.12 -5.53
C GLY A 105 8.54 15.01 -5.86
N ILE A 106 8.19 15.13 -7.14
CA ILE A 106 6.99 15.83 -7.63
C ILE A 106 5.74 14.97 -7.36
N THR A 107 5.88 13.64 -7.45
CA THR A 107 4.82 12.66 -7.20
C THR A 107 5.34 11.52 -6.33
N GLU A 108 4.45 10.87 -5.58
CA GLU A 108 4.75 9.64 -4.83
C GLU A 108 4.58 8.37 -5.68
N VAL A 109 4.07 8.50 -6.91
CA VAL A 109 3.80 7.38 -7.82
C VAL A 109 5.04 7.03 -8.63
N LYS A 110 5.52 5.79 -8.54
CA LYS A 110 6.76 5.35 -9.20
C LYS A 110 6.54 5.10 -10.68
N SER A 111 5.36 4.61 -11.07
CA SER A 111 5.08 4.15 -12.43
C SER A 111 5.49 5.14 -13.52
N GLN A 112 6.20 4.63 -14.53
CA GLN A 112 6.46 5.37 -15.77
C GLN A 112 5.19 5.48 -16.63
N GLU A 113 4.24 4.56 -16.49
CA GLU A 113 3.02 4.56 -17.27
C GLU A 113 2.14 5.75 -16.89
N LEU A 114 1.85 6.58 -17.89
CA LEU A 114 1.12 7.82 -17.67
C LEU A 114 -0.30 7.55 -17.17
N ASP A 115 -0.94 6.49 -17.66
CA ASP A 115 -2.31 6.15 -17.29
C ASP A 115 -2.41 5.68 -15.85
N VAL A 116 -1.54 4.74 -15.43
CA VAL A 116 -1.41 4.30 -14.03
C VAL A 116 -1.15 5.49 -13.11
N ARG A 117 -0.23 6.38 -13.51
CA ARG A 117 0.10 7.58 -12.73
C ARG A 117 -1.08 8.53 -12.58
N GLN A 118 -1.77 8.83 -13.67
CA GLN A 118 -2.94 9.71 -13.63
C GLN A 118 -4.05 9.14 -12.76
N VAL A 119 -4.29 7.83 -12.80
CA VAL A 119 -5.27 7.19 -11.93
C VAL A 119 -4.84 7.33 -10.47
N CYS A 120 -3.60 6.98 -10.13
CA CYS A 120 -3.08 7.09 -8.76
C CYS A 120 -3.19 8.55 -8.24
N GLU A 121 -2.76 9.54 -9.02
CA GLU A 121 -2.75 10.95 -8.61
C GLU A 121 -4.17 11.52 -8.45
N LYS A 122 -5.13 11.13 -9.30
CA LYS A 122 -6.51 11.63 -9.23
C LYS A 122 -7.36 10.94 -8.16
N THR A 123 -7.07 9.67 -7.87
CA THR A 123 -7.89 8.84 -6.97
C THR A 123 -7.28 8.66 -5.59
N GLY A 124 -5.98 8.85 -5.44
CA GLY A 124 -5.23 8.51 -4.23
C GLY A 124 -4.97 7.01 -4.05
N LEU A 125 -5.35 6.18 -5.03
CA LEU A 125 -5.00 4.75 -5.03
C LEU A 125 -3.49 4.56 -5.16
N SER A 126 -2.98 3.52 -4.50
CA SER A 126 -1.58 3.11 -4.67
C SER A 126 -1.36 2.48 -6.04
N GLU A 127 -0.12 2.56 -6.53
CA GLU A 127 0.28 1.94 -7.79
C GLU A 127 -0.06 0.45 -7.83
N ASN A 128 0.26 -0.29 -6.77
CA ASN A 128 -0.08 -1.71 -6.67
C ASN A 128 -1.59 -1.96 -6.76
N ALA A 129 -2.43 -1.10 -6.18
CA ALA A 129 -3.87 -1.25 -6.26
C ALA A 129 -4.36 -1.05 -7.71
N VAL A 130 -3.85 -0.03 -8.40
CA VAL A 130 -4.18 0.23 -9.80
C VAL A 130 -3.70 -0.89 -10.71
N THR A 131 -2.45 -1.34 -10.55
CA THR A 131 -1.91 -2.49 -11.30
C THR A 131 -2.73 -3.75 -11.05
N HIS A 132 -3.12 -4.03 -9.80
CA HIS A 132 -3.96 -5.18 -9.49
C HIS A 132 -5.34 -5.09 -10.16
N LEU A 133 -5.95 -3.90 -10.23
CA LEU A 133 -7.20 -3.70 -10.96
C LEU A 133 -7.03 -3.92 -12.48
N ILE A 134 -5.90 -3.51 -13.06
CA ILE A 134 -5.64 -3.69 -14.49
C ILE A 134 -5.35 -5.17 -14.82
N GLU A 135 -4.48 -5.82 -14.06
CA GLU A 135 -4.06 -7.21 -14.29
C GLU A 135 -5.17 -8.24 -14.07
N ASN A 136 -6.15 -7.93 -13.22
CA ASN A 136 -7.26 -8.83 -12.89
C ASN A 136 -8.58 -8.41 -13.55
N TYR A 137 -8.54 -7.51 -14.52
CA TYR A 137 -9.68 -7.22 -15.36
C TYR A 137 -9.86 -8.36 -16.37
N ASP A 138 -11.00 -9.03 -16.30
CA ASP A 138 -11.45 -10.02 -17.27
C ASP A 138 -12.58 -9.41 -18.10
N ASP A 139 -12.47 -9.46 -19.43
CA ASP A 139 -13.44 -8.91 -20.35
C ASP A 139 -14.53 -9.92 -20.76
N ASP A 140 -14.46 -11.17 -20.28
CA ASP A 140 -15.48 -12.18 -20.52
C ASP A 140 -16.74 -11.92 -19.68
N PRO A 141 -17.88 -11.54 -20.30
CA PRO A 141 -19.12 -11.21 -19.59
C PRO A 141 -19.78 -12.43 -18.93
N GLU A 142 -19.36 -13.66 -19.25
CA GLU A 142 -19.87 -14.88 -18.61
C GLU A 142 -19.13 -15.21 -17.31
N THR A 143 -18.05 -14.49 -17.01
CA THR A 143 -17.23 -14.69 -15.80
C THR A 143 -17.49 -13.62 -14.75
N PHE A 144 -17.27 -13.97 -13.49
CA PHE A 144 -17.33 -12.99 -12.41
C PHE A 144 -16.11 -12.07 -12.49
N SER A 145 -16.32 -10.79 -12.81
CA SER A 145 -15.28 -9.78 -12.79
C SER A 145 -15.12 -9.16 -11.40
N ALA A 146 -14.00 -9.46 -10.74
CA ALA A 146 -13.68 -8.88 -9.43
C ALA A 146 -13.50 -7.36 -9.50
N THR A 147 -13.01 -6.84 -10.62
CA THR A 147 -12.74 -5.42 -10.82
C THR A 147 -14.03 -4.63 -11.07
N GLU A 148 -14.99 -5.20 -11.79
CA GLU A 148 -16.35 -4.66 -11.88
C GLU A 148 -17.05 -4.67 -10.52
N TRP A 149 -16.91 -5.76 -9.75
CA TRP A 149 -17.47 -5.82 -8.40
C TRP A 149 -16.91 -4.71 -7.50
N TRP A 150 -15.60 -4.46 -7.53
CA TRP A 150 -15.00 -3.33 -6.81
C TRP A 150 -15.50 -1.98 -7.33
N SER A 151 -15.70 -1.83 -8.63
CA SER A 151 -16.27 -0.59 -9.20
C SER A 151 -17.66 -0.30 -8.61
N GLN A 152 -18.50 -1.33 -8.47
CA GLN A 152 -19.82 -1.20 -7.84
C GLN A 152 -19.75 -0.83 -6.35
N VAL A 153 -18.70 -1.27 -5.63
CA VAL A 153 -18.44 -0.84 -4.24
C VAL A 153 -18.10 0.64 -4.19
N LEU A 154 -17.23 1.08 -5.10
CA LEU A 154 -16.75 2.46 -5.17
C LEU A 154 -17.85 3.44 -5.61
N GLU A 155 -18.80 3.00 -6.43
CA GLU A 155 -19.98 3.77 -6.83
C GLU A 155 -21.06 3.84 -5.75
N GLY A 156 -21.12 2.83 -4.87
CA GLY A 156 -22.17 2.67 -3.88
C GLY A 156 -21.95 3.46 -2.59
N GLY A 157 -22.96 3.43 -1.71
CA GLY A 157 -22.86 4.04 -0.37
C GLY A 157 -21.77 3.44 0.53
N ALA A 158 -21.31 2.22 0.21
CA ALA A 158 -20.22 1.54 0.91
C ALA A 158 -18.90 2.32 0.84
N PHE A 159 -18.66 3.05 -0.26
CA PHE A 159 -17.47 3.91 -0.44
C PHE A 159 -17.28 4.89 0.72
N TYR A 160 -18.35 5.53 1.18
CA TYR A 160 -18.31 6.44 2.33
C TYR A 160 -18.60 5.73 3.66
N GLY A 161 -19.54 4.77 3.65
CA GLY A 161 -20.01 4.12 4.86
C GLY A 161 -18.92 3.35 5.60
N ILE A 162 -18.13 2.54 4.89
CA ILE A 162 -17.11 1.69 5.51
C ILE A 162 -16.00 2.54 6.15
N PRO A 163 -15.35 3.48 5.44
CA PRO A 163 -14.27 4.28 6.04
C PRO A 163 -14.72 5.17 7.21
N LEU A 164 -15.93 5.75 7.15
CA LEU A 164 -16.44 6.60 8.23
C LEU A 164 -16.72 5.81 9.51
N VAL A 165 -17.32 4.62 9.39
CA VAL A 165 -17.56 3.75 10.55
C VAL A 165 -16.25 3.20 11.09
N TRP A 166 -15.29 2.85 10.23
CA TRP A 166 -13.93 2.48 10.63
C TRP A 166 -13.26 3.61 11.42
N GLY A 167 -13.31 4.85 10.94
CA GLY A 167 -12.79 6.03 11.64
C GLY A 167 -13.37 6.14 13.06
N THR A 168 -14.69 6.08 13.17
CA THR A 168 -15.39 6.10 14.48
C THR A 168 -14.93 4.96 15.39
N TYR A 169 -14.79 3.74 14.86
CA TYR A 169 -14.29 2.59 15.63
C TYR A 169 -12.87 2.83 16.14
N THR A 170 -11.96 3.31 15.28
CA THR A 170 -10.56 3.56 15.65
C THR A 170 -10.42 4.65 16.71
N GLU A 171 -11.23 5.70 16.66
CA GLU A 171 -11.29 6.73 17.70
C GLU A 171 -11.67 6.12 19.05
N ARG A 172 -12.67 5.24 19.10
CA ARG A 172 -13.05 4.55 20.35
C ARG A 172 -11.95 3.64 20.89
N VAL A 173 -11.26 2.94 20.00
CA VAL A 173 -10.11 2.10 20.39
C VAL A 173 -9.00 2.97 20.98
N LEU A 174 -8.71 4.12 20.38
CA LEU A 174 -7.71 5.08 20.89
C LEU A 174 -8.11 5.61 22.28
N GLU A 175 -9.35 6.08 22.45
CA GLU A 175 -9.87 6.53 23.75
C GLU A 175 -9.67 5.46 24.84
N ARG A 176 -9.96 4.20 24.52
CA ARG A 176 -9.78 3.07 25.43
C ARG A 176 -8.30 2.84 25.78
N GLN A 177 -7.40 2.92 24.80
CA GLN A 177 -5.97 2.76 25.02
C GLN A 177 -5.39 3.89 25.87
N ASP A 178 -5.84 5.13 25.66
CA ASP A 178 -5.39 6.27 26.46
C ASP A 178 -5.87 6.18 27.91
N LEU A 179 -7.09 5.69 28.15
CA LEU A 179 -7.55 5.38 29.50
C LEU A 179 -6.67 4.32 30.18
N GLN A 180 -6.29 3.26 29.45
CA GLN A 180 -5.38 2.23 29.99
C GLN A 180 -4.02 2.84 30.37
N LYS A 181 -3.40 3.61 29.49
CA LYS A 181 -2.12 4.27 29.77
C LYS A 181 -2.20 5.18 31.00
N ARG A 182 -3.34 5.89 31.19
CA ARG A 182 -3.57 6.72 32.37
C ARG A 182 -3.69 5.89 33.64
N ILE A 183 -4.42 4.78 33.61
CA ILE A 183 -4.54 3.84 34.74
C ILE A 183 -3.14 3.32 35.12
N ASP A 184 -2.37 2.84 34.15
CA ASP A 184 -1.03 2.29 34.37
C ASP A 184 -0.08 3.35 34.97
N ALA A 185 -0.15 4.58 34.47
CA ALA A 185 0.66 5.69 34.98
C ALA A 185 0.30 6.06 36.43
N ILE A 186 -0.99 6.07 36.80
CA ILE A 186 -1.42 6.34 38.16
C ILE A 186 -0.98 5.21 39.10
N ASN A 187 -1.22 3.95 38.73
CA ASN A 187 -0.83 2.80 39.53
C ASN A 187 0.69 2.77 39.77
N LYS A 188 1.49 3.10 38.75
CA LYS A 188 2.93 3.24 38.89
C LYS A 188 3.32 4.36 39.85
N ALA A 189 2.72 5.55 39.69
CA ALA A 189 3.00 6.68 40.57
C ALA A 189 2.63 6.39 42.04
N LEU A 190 1.54 5.68 42.29
CA LEU A 190 1.14 5.28 43.64
C LEU A 190 2.12 4.27 44.28
N GLY A 191 2.79 3.45 43.48
CA GLY A 191 3.85 2.56 43.96
C GLY A 191 5.18 3.25 44.26
N GLU A 192 5.39 4.47 43.77
CA GLU A 192 6.68 5.18 43.86
C GLU A 192 6.67 6.37 44.84
N VAL A 193 5.51 6.92 45.19
CA VAL A 193 5.39 8.12 46.03
C VAL A 193 4.82 7.78 47.41
N GLU A 194 5.51 8.17 48.48
CA GLU A 194 4.96 8.12 49.83
C GLU A 194 3.90 9.20 50.02
N LEU A 195 2.69 8.79 50.36
CA LEU A 195 1.52 9.65 50.56
C LEU A 195 0.93 9.38 51.95
N ASP A 196 0.23 10.36 52.51
CA ASP A 196 -0.56 10.14 53.74
C ASP A 196 -1.82 9.30 53.45
N SER A 197 -2.37 8.65 54.48
CA SER A 197 -3.47 7.69 54.34
C SER A 197 -4.74 8.28 53.70
N ASP A 198 -5.07 9.54 53.97
CA ASP A 198 -6.26 10.18 53.40
C ASP A 198 -6.04 10.49 51.91
N THR A 199 -4.83 10.91 51.56
CA THR A 199 -4.44 11.11 50.16
C THR A 199 -4.42 9.77 49.40
N ILE A 200 -3.86 8.69 49.95
CA ILE A 200 -3.84 7.36 49.32
C ILE A 200 -5.26 6.92 48.95
N LEU A 201 -6.21 7.01 49.89
CA LEU A 201 -7.59 6.61 49.66
C LEU A 201 -8.25 7.38 48.49
N LEU A 202 -8.05 8.70 48.43
CA LEU A 202 -8.54 9.54 47.33
C LEU A 202 -7.88 9.21 46.00
N GLN A 203 -6.61 8.78 46.03
CA GLN A 203 -5.85 8.43 44.84
C GLN A 203 -6.22 7.06 44.27
N GLU A 204 -6.45 6.06 45.13
CA GLU A 204 -6.85 4.71 44.73
C GLU A 204 -8.24 4.68 44.06
N MET A 205 -9.12 5.63 44.37
CA MET A 205 -10.41 5.76 43.69
C MET A 205 -10.30 6.23 42.23
N ARG A 206 -9.18 6.84 41.82
CA ARG A 206 -8.99 7.36 40.46
C ARG A 206 -8.83 6.25 39.42
N PRO A 207 -7.95 5.25 39.58
CA PRO A 207 -7.89 4.07 38.73
C PRO A 207 -9.23 3.37 38.57
N ASP A 208 -9.94 3.11 39.68
CA ASP A 208 -11.25 2.43 39.65
C ASP A 208 -12.29 3.17 38.81
N THR A 209 -12.31 4.51 38.92
CA THR A 209 -13.21 5.35 38.11
C THR A 209 -12.85 5.29 36.63
N LEU A 210 -11.56 5.33 36.30
CA LEU A 210 -11.07 5.20 34.93
C LEU A 210 -11.30 3.80 34.36
N GLU A 211 -11.24 2.75 35.18
CA GLU A 211 -11.57 1.39 34.77
C GLU A 211 -13.04 1.26 34.37
N ARG A 212 -13.96 1.89 35.11
CA ARG A 212 -15.38 1.93 34.74
C ARG A 212 -15.60 2.63 33.40
N LEU A 213 -15.01 3.82 33.23
CA LEU A 213 -15.06 4.56 31.96
C LEU A 213 -14.46 3.75 30.81
N LYS A 214 -13.35 3.02 31.05
CA LYS A 214 -12.73 2.14 30.06
C LYS A 214 -13.69 1.03 29.60
N ARG A 215 -14.43 0.41 30.53
CA ARG A 215 -15.45 -0.61 30.18
C ARG A 215 -16.57 -0.02 29.31
N GLU A 216 -17.07 1.18 29.62
CA GLU A 216 -18.06 1.87 28.78
C GLU A 216 -17.53 2.15 27.36
N LYS A 217 -16.25 2.52 27.25
CA LYS A 217 -15.59 2.68 25.95
C LYS A 217 -15.43 1.36 25.21
N GLU A 218 -15.20 0.27 25.92
CA GLU A 218 -15.13 -1.07 25.33
C GLU A 218 -16.48 -1.49 24.72
N ASP A 219 -17.59 -1.29 25.43
CA ASP A 219 -18.94 -1.52 24.89
C ASP A 219 -19.22 -0.65 23.66
N SER A 220 -18.77 0.61 23.71
CA SER A 220 -18.87 1.53 22.57
C SER A 220 -18.04 1.06 21.36
N CYS A 221 -16.87 0.45 21.58
CA CYS A 221 -16.07 -0.16 20.51
C CYS A 221 -16.81 -1.32 19.86
N TYR A 222 -17.39 -2.23 20.66
CA TYR A 222 -18.17 -3.36 20.13
C TYR A 222 -19.40 -2.88 19.36
N GLY A 223 -20.09 -1.84 19.83
CA GLY A 223 -21.21 -1.23 19.12
C GLY A 223 -20.80 -0.62 17.77
N ALA A 224 -19.67 0.08 17.70
CA ALA A 224 -19.15 0.64 16.45
C ALA A 224 -18.73 -0.46 15.46
N PHE A 225 -18.04 -1.49 15.94
CA PHE A 225 -17.65 -2.65 15.13
C PHE A 225 -18.87 -3.41 14.60
N GLY A 226 -19.87 -3.65 15.43
CA GLY A 226 -21.12 -4.31 15.03
C GLY A 226 -21.83 -3.56 13.91
N LYS A 227 -21.91 -2.23 14.00
CA LYS A 227 -22.47 -1.40 12.92
C LYS A 227 -21.67 -1.50 11.62
N MET A 228 -20.34 -1.55 11.70
CA MET A 228 -19.48 -1.72 10.54
C MET A 228 -19.79 -3.04 9.82
N MET A 229 -19.86 -4.13 10.58
CA MET A 229 -20.18 -5.45 10.05
C MET A 229 -21.57 -5.52 9.44
N GLN A 230 -22.56 -4.85 10.04
CA GLN A 230 -23.90 -4.77 9.46
C GLN A 230 -23.91 -4.07 8.10
N TYR A 231 -23.22 -2.93 7.96
CA TYR A 231 -23.14 -2.25 6.66
C TYR A 231 -22.48 -3.12 5.59
N ILE A 232 -21.38 -3.79 5.94
CA ILE A 232 -20.69 -4.70 5.02
C ILE A 232 -21.61 -5.87 4.65
N GLN A 233 -22.28 -6.48 5.64
CA GLN A 233 -23.16 -7.60 5.41
C GLN A 233 -24.33 -7.25 4.48
N HIS A 234 -25.06 -6.16 4.75
CA HIS A 234 -26.19 -5.75 3.91
C HIS A 234 -25.72 -5.49 2.48
N TYR A 235 -24.58 -4.80 2.32
CA TYR A 235 -24.01 -4.58 1.00
C TYR A 235 -23.68 -5.88 0.27
N LEU A 236 -23.05 -6.85 0.95
CA LEU A 236 -22.70 -8.14 0.35
C LEU A 236 -23.94 -8.96 -0.03
N GLU A 237 -24.98 -8.95 0.81
CA GLU A 237 -26.24 -9.67 0.56
C GLU A 237 -26.95 -9.08 -0.66
N ASP A 238 -27.12 -7.76 -0.72
CA ASP A 238 -27.77 -7.08 -1.85
C ASP A 238 -27.04 -7.41 -3.17
N ARG A 239 -25.71 -7.36 -3.17
CA ARG A 239 -24.90 -7.67 -4.37
C ARG A 239 -24.94 -9.12 -4.77
N ALA A 240 -24.97 -10.04 -3.79
CA ALA A 240 -25.12 -11.45 -4.09
C ALA A 240 -26.49 -11.73 -4.73
N THR A 241 -27.55 -11.08 -4.24
CA THR A 241 -28.88 -11.18 -4.85
C THR A 241 -28.88 -10.64 -6.28
N ASP A 242 -28.37 -9.43 -6.51
CA ASP A 242 -28.27 -8.83 -7.85
C ASP A 242 -27.53 -9.76 -8.84
N TRP A 243 -26.41 -10.35 -8.42
CA TRP A 243 -25.63 -11.24 -9.28
C TRP A 243 -26.37 -12.55 -9.57
N VAL A 244 -26.97 -13.18 -8.55
CA VAL A 244 -27.74 -14.42 -8.73
C VAL A 244 -28.92 -14.22 -9.68
N GLU A 245 -29.62 -13.08 -9.60
CA GLU A 245 -30.73 -12.75 -10.51
C GLU A 245 -30.28 -12.56 -11.97
N GLN A 246 -29.00 -12.21 -12.19
CA GLN A 246 -28.43 -12.07 -13.52
C GLN A 246 -28.02 -13.42 -14.13
N GLN A 247 -27.77 -14.43 -13.29
CA GLN A 247 -27.42 -15.77 -13.73
C GLN A 247 -28.66 -16.56 -14.14
N HIS A 248 -28.51 -17.43 -15.14
CA HIS A 248 -29.45 -18.52 -15.41
C HIS A 248 -30.92 -18.10 -15.61
N LYS A 249 -31.17 -16.92 -16.21
CA LYS A 249 -32.52 -16.34 -16.38
C LYS A 249 -33.56 -17.26 -17.05
N ASP A 250 -33.12 -18.22 -17.86
CA ASP A 250 -33.98 -19.18 -18.58
C ASP A 250 -33.99 -20.61 -17.98
N TYR A 251 -33.36 -20.81 -16.83
CA TYR A 251 -33.14 -22.16 -16.29
C TYR A 251 -34.39 -22.77 -15.66
N ASP A 252 -35.33 -21.96 -15.16
CA ASP A 252 -36.59 -22.48 -14.61
C ASP A 252 -37.36 -23.30 -15.65
N GLU A 253 -37.47 -22.77 -16.88
CA GLU A 253 -38.10 -23.46 -18.01
C GLU A 253 -37.26 -24.68 -18.46
N MET A 254 -35.93 -24.57 -18.42
CA MET A 254 -35.03 -25.69 -18.74
C MET A 254 -35.16 -26.84 -17.75
N TYR A 255 -35.15 -26.56 -16.44
CA TYR A 255 -35.33 -27.54 -15.38
C TYR A 255 -36.73 -28.13 -15.41
N TYR A 256 -37.77 -27.29 -15.62
CA TYR A 256 -39.15 -27.77 -15.80
C TYR A 256 -39.26 -28.77 -16.94
N ARG A 257 -38.71 -28.45 -18.13
CA ARG A 257 -38.70 -29.36 -19.27
C ARG A 257 -37.91 -30.64 -18.99
N GLY A 258 -36.78 -30.53 -18.31
CA GLY A 258 -35.97 -31.65 -17.86
C GLY A 258 -36.74 -32.62 -16.97
N GLU A 259 -37.42 -32.09 -15.95
CA GLU A 259 -38.24 -32.88 -15.02
C GLU A 259 -39.46 -33.51 -15.71
N ILE A 260 -40.16 -32.77 -16.58
CA ILE A 260 -41.26 -33.29 -17.37
C ILE A 260 -40.81 -34.47 -18.24
N ASN A 261 -39.62 -34.40 -18.86
CA ASN A 261 -39.10 -35.49 -19.68
C ASN A 261 -38.75 -36.73 -18.85
N LYS A 262 -38.15 -36.56 -17.66
CA LYS A 262 -37.91 -37.68 -16.72
C LYS A 262 -39.20 -38.37 -16.34
N LEU A 263 -40.23 -37.61 -15.97
CA LEU A 263 -41.54 -38.13 -15.59
C LEU A 263 -42.24 -38.86 -16.75
N LYS A 264 -42.11 -38.37 -17.99
CA LYS A 264 -42.63 -39.05 -19.18
C LYS A 264 -41.97 -40.40 -19.40
N ILE A 265 -40.65 -40.50 -19.22
CA ILE A 265 -39.90 -41.77 -19.34
C ILE A 265 -40.36 -42.77 -18.29
N ILE A 266 -40.48 -42.35 -17.02
CA ILE A 266 -40.95 -43.20 -15.91
C ILE A 266 -42.38 -43.68 -16.16
N LYS A 267 -43.27 -42.79 -16.61
CA LYS A 267 -44.65 -43.14 -16.96
C LYS A 267 -44.71 -44.15 -18.11
N ALA A 268 -43.80 -44.07 -19.07
CA ALA A 268 -43.72 -45.03 -20.17
C ALA A 268 -43.19 -46.39 -19.70
N SER A 269 -42.22 -46.43 -18.78
CA SER A 269 -41.67 -47.68 -18.24
C SER A 269 -42.62 -48.40 -17.27
N LEU A 270 -43.55 -47.70 -16.64
CA LEU A 270 -44.60 -48.26 -15.76
C LEU A 270 -45.85 -48.76 -16.52
N LYS A 271 -45.93 -48.54 -17.84
CA LYS A 271 -47.03 -49.02 -18.70
C LYS A 271 -46.77 -50.41 -19.31
N VAL A 272 -45.83 -51.17 -18.72
CA VAL A 272 -45.52 -52.57 -19.06
C VAL A 272 -46.27 -53.50 -18.12
#